data_AF-A0A6N9SQH1-F1
#
_entry.id   AF-A0A6N9SQH1-F1
#
_cell.length_a   1.000
_cell.length_b   1.000
_cell.length_c   1.000
_cell.angle_alpha   90.00
_cell.angle_beta   90.00
_cell.angle_gamma   90.00
#
_symmetry.space_group_name_H-M   'P 1'
#
loop_
_entity.id
_entity.type
_entity.pdbx_description
1 polymer ?
#
loop_
_entity_poly.entity_id
_entity_poly.type
_entity_poly.pdbx_seq_one_letter_code
_entity_poly.pdbx_strand_id
1 'polypeptide(L)'
;LRPERWVVGLVLLGLGVSAVGYPVYQQRVRGDNYARMANQIEALAGPYPIYTLNWSSVGLSVVALIDSRHFDRPAIVSPPSRFTDGLVIAFTPRDLPGNGWAELEGQAEQLMLICRGKVCADPFFHSGRP
;
A
#
# COMPACT_ATOMS: atom_id res chain seq x y z
N LEU A 1 -18.95 39.64 28.84
CA LEU A 1 -18.22 39.05 27.70
C LEU A 1 -19.23 38.58 26.66
N ARG A 2 -19.06 38.93 25.37
CA ARG A 2 -20.02 38.54 24.32
C ARG A 2 -19.82 37.06 23.94
N PRO A 3 -20.86 36.20 24.00
CA PRO A 3 -20.75 34.77 23.71
C PRO A 3 -20.27 34.49 22.27
N GLU A 4 -20.58 35.38 21.33
CA GLU A 4 -20.14 35.32 19.93
C GLU A 4 -18.62 35.20 19.78
N ARG A 5 -17.84 35.94 20.59
CA ARG A 5 -16.37 35.93 20.54
C ARG A 5 -15.78 34.60 21.03
N TRP A 6 -16.46 33.92 21.95
CA TRP A 6 -16.06 32.61 22.47
C TRP A 6 -16.31 31.50 21.45
N VAL A 7 -17.45 31.55 20.76
CA VAL A 7 -17.76 30.59 19.69
C VAL A 7 -16.74 30.71 18.56
N VAL A 8 -16.44 31.93 18.12
CA VAL A 8 -15.40 32.16 17.08
C VAL A 8 -14.03 31.67 17.56
N GLY A 9 -13.66 31.92 18.82
CA GLY A 9 -12.41 31.44 19.40
C GLY A 9 -12.29 29.91 19.38
N LEU A 10 -13.35 29.18 19.75
CA LEU A 10 -13.37 27.72 19.73
C LEU A 10 -13.31 27.16 18.31
N VAL A 11 -13.98 27.80 17.35
CA VAL A 11 -13.92 27.40 15.93
C VAL A 11 -12.50 27.58 15.37
N LEU A 12 -11.86 28.72 15.64
CA LEU A 12 -10.48 28.97 15.21
C LEU A 12 -9.49 27.99 15.87
N LEU A 13 -9.68 27.66 17.15
CA LEU A 13 -8.88 26.65 17.84
C LEU A 13 -9.04 25.27 17.18
N GLY A 14 -10.29 24.85 16.94
CA GLY A 14 -10.58 23.56 16.30
C GLY A 14 -10.01 23.47 14.87
N LEU A 15 -10.08 24.56 14.10
CA LEU A 15 -9.46 24.66 12.78
C LEU A 15 -7.94 24.59 12.86
N GLY A 16 -7.31 25.30 13.80
CA GLY A 16 -5.86 25.25 14.00
C GLY A 16 -5.38 23.86 14.36
N VAL A 17 -6.07 23.19 15.30
CA VAL A 17 -5.76 21.80 15.69
C VAL A 17 -5.95 20.85 14.50
N SER A 18 -7.02 21.00 13.72
CA SER A 18 -7.27 20.14 12.56
C SER A 18 -6.26 20.37 11.44
N ALA A 19 -5.89 21.62 11.18
CA ALA A 19 -4.95 22.01 10.14
C ALA A 19 -3.54 21.47 10.38
N VAL A 20 -3.14 21.27 11.64
CA VAL A 20 -1.83 20.68 12.00
C VAL A 20 -1.95 19.18 12.28
N GLY A 21 -2.98 18.76 13.00
CA GLY A 21 -3.18 17.37 13.39
C GLY A 21 -3.40 16.46 12.19
N TYR A 22 -4.16 16.90 11.19
CA TYR A 22 -4.43 16.12 9.99
C TYR A 22 -3.18 15.83 9.13
N PRO A 23 -2.34 16.81 8.73
CA PRO A 23 -1.14 16.52 7.96
C PRO A 23 -0.12 15.68 8.74
N VAL A 24 0.02 15.89 10.05
CA VAL A 24 0.91 15.05 10.88
C VAL A 24 0.41 13.61 10.93
N TYR A 25 -0.90 13.41 11.09
CA TYR A 25 -1.50 12.08 11.04
C TYR A 25 -1.31 11.42 9.67
N GLN A 26 -1.58 12.15 8.58
CA GLN A 26 -1.37 11.66 7.21
C GLN A 26 0.09 11.26 6.95
N GLN A 27 1.06 12.10 7.32
CA GLN A 27 2.48 11.80 7.11
C GLN A 27 2.95 10.60 7.93
N ARG A 28 2.63 10.58 9.22
CA ARG A 28 3.22 9.62 10.16
C ARG A 28 2.49 8.27 10.20
N VAL A 29 1.17 8.29 10.00
CA VAL A 29 0.37 7.06 10.05
C VAL A 29 0.15 6.49 8.66
N ARG A 30 -0.09 7.31 7.62
CA ARG A 30 -0.30 6.78 6.26
C ARG A 30 1.00 6.75 5.44
N GLY A 31 1.80 7.82 5.47
CA GLY A 31 3.06 7.90 4.73
C GLY A 31 4.07 6.81 5.11
N ASP A 32 4.41 6.70 6.41
CA ASP A 32 5.35 5.68 6.90
C ASP A 32 4.83 4.25 6.66
N ASN A 33 3.51 4.07 6.74
CA ASN A 33 2.83 2.81 6.47
C ASN A 33 3.00 2.36 5.02
N TYR A 34 2.71 3.24 4.05
CA TYR A 34 2.85 2.96 2.64
C TYR A 34 4.32 2.78 2.24
N ALA A 35 5.24 3.53 2.84
CA ALA A 35 6.67 3.36 2.63
C ALA A 35 7.18 1.99 3.09
N ARG A 36 6.70 1.50 4.23
CA ARG A 36 7.02 0.14 4.72
C ARG A 36 6.44 -0.94 3.81
N MET A 37 5.18 -0.80 3.39
CA MET A 37 4.57 -1.75 2.44
C MET A 37 5.35 -1.78 1.12
N ALA A 38 5.68 -0.62 0.56
CA ALA A 38 6.45 -0.52 -0.68
C ALA A 38 7.81 -1.23 -0.55
N ASN A 39 8.56 -0.96 0.53
CA ASN A 39 9.84 -1.61 0.79
C ASN A 39 9.70 -3.14 0.91
N GLN A 40 8.67 -3.63 1.59
CA GLN A 40 8.41 -5.07 1.73
C GLN A 40 8.09 -5.72 0.39
N ILE A 41 7.23 -5.07 -0.42
CA ILE A 41 6.87 -5.56 -1.76
C ILE A 41 8.10 -5.60 -2.67
N GLU A 42 8.91 -4.55 -2.67
CA GLU A 42 10.15 -4.49 -3.45
C GLU A 42 11.15 -5.57 -3.02
N ALA A 43 11.29 -5.81 -1.72
CA ALA A 43 12.15 -6.87 -1.19
C ALA A 43 11.67 -8.28 -1.59
N LEU A 44 10.36 -8.53 -1.52
CA LEU A 44 9.74 -9.82 -1.89
C LEU A 44 9.76 -10.06 -3.40
N ALA A 45 9.57 -9.02 -4.21
CA ALA A 45 9.62 -9.12 -5.66
C ALA A 45 11.06 -9.32 -6.17
N GLY A 46 12.05 -8.68 -5.52
CA GLY A 46 13.45 -8.75 -5.91
C GLY A 46 13.64 -8.35 -7.39
N PRO A 47 14.18 -9.23 -8.26
CA PRO A 47 14.37 -8.94 -9.68
C PRO A 47 13.12 -9.16 -10.55
N TYR A 48 12.04 -9.69 -9.98
CA TYR A 48 10.85 -10.07 -10.74
C TYR A 48 9.87 -8.91 -10.91
N PRO A 49 9.04 -8.91 -11.97
CA PRO A 49 8.10 -7.83 -12.22
C PRO A 49 7.02 -7.77 -11.14
N ILE A 50 6.66 -6.54 -10.76
CA ILE A 50 5.53 -6.24 -9.88
C ILE A 50 4.35 -5.80 -10.76
N TYR A 51 3.18 -6.36 -10.47
CA TYR A 51 1.92 -6.02 -11.08
C TYR A 51 0.91 -5.61 -10.02
N THR A 52 -0.20 -4.99 -10.44
CA THR A 52 -1.28 -4.63 -9.53
C THR A 52 -2.65 -4.97 -10.10
N LEU A 53 -3.52 -5.48 -9.24
CA LEU A 53 -4.97 -5.57 -9.42
C LEU A 53 -5.71 -4.79 -8.31
N ASN A 54 -4.97 -4.17 -7.40
CA ASN A 54 -5.53 -3.46 -6.26
C ASN A 54 -5.76 -1.98 -6.61
N TRP A 55 -7.00 -1.67 -6.99
CA TRP A 55 -7.46 -0.33 -7.35
C TRP A 55 -7.94 0.50 -6.15
N SER A 56 -7.70 0.02 -4.91
CA SER A 56 -8.04 0.80 -3.73
C SER A 56 -7.11 2.02 -3.58
N SER A 57 -7.52 3.02 -2.80
CA SER A 57 -6.67 4.17 -2.46
C SER A 57 -5.31 3.75 -1.91
N VAL A 58 -5.27 2.62 -1.20
CA VAL A 58 -4.09 2.08 -0.51
C VAL A 58 -3.15 1.45 -1.52
N GLY A 59 -3.68 0.54 -2.34
CA GLY A 59 -2.96 -0.13 -3.41
C GLY A 59 -2.34 0.88 -4.37
N LEU A 60 -3.13 1.87 -4.81
CA LEU A 60 -2.64 2.93 -5.71
C LEU A 60 -1.59 3.83 -5.04
N SER A 61 -1.72 4.14 -3.74
CA SER A 61 -0.71 4.93 -3.03
C SER A 61 0.62 4.19 -2.92
N VAL A 62 0.58 2.89 -2.63
CA VAL A 62 1.77 2.04 -2.54
C VAL A 62 2.41 1.87 -3.93
N VAL A 63 1.60 1.59 -4.96
CA VAL A 63 2.08 1.49 -6.35
C VAL A 63 2.73 2.79 -6.81
N ALA A 64 2.07 3.93 -6.59
CA ALA A 64 2.64 5.23 -6.95
C ALA A 64 3.95 5.51 -6.20
N LEU A 65 4.07 5.07 -4.95
CA LEU A 65 5.31 5.22 -4.19
C LEU A 65 6.43 4.37 -4.77
N ILE A 66 6.16 3.11 -5.15
CA ILE A 66 7.15 2.23 -5.81
C ILE A 66 7.57 2.83 -7.17
N ASP A 67 6.60 3.21 -8.02
CA ASP A 67 6.87 3.80 -9.33
C ASP A 67 7.69 5.10 -9.21
N SER A 68 7.41 5.94 -8.20
CA SER A 68 8.15 7.19 -7.97
C SER A 68 9.60 6.97 -7.50
N ARG A 69 9.97 5.77 -7.05
CA ARG A 69 11.35 5.42 -6.70
C ARG A 69 12.12 4.86 -7.89
N HIS A 70 11.41 4.36 -8.89
CA HIS A 70 11.96 3.60 -10.02
C HIS A 70 11.49 4.16 -11.36
N PHE A 71 11.80 5.43 -11.64
CA PHE A 71 11.50 6.07 -12.93
C PHE A 71 12.21 5.42 -14.13
N ASP A 72 13.24 4.61 -13.88
CA ASP A 72 13.99 3.85 -14.88
C ASP A 72 13.31 2.53 -15.28
N ARG A 73 12.28 2.10 -14.55
CA ARG A 73 11.54 0.86 -14.79
C ARG A 73 10.18 1.13 -15.45
N PRO A 74 9.62 0.14 -16.17
CA PRO A 74 8.23 0.23 -16.60
C PRO A 74 7.30 0.43 -15.41
N ALA A 75 6.31 1.30 -15.55
CA ALA A 75 5.30 1.50 -14.53
C ALA A 75 4.60 0.18 -14.17
N ILE A 76 4.20 0.05 -12.90
CA ILE A 76 3.43 -1.10 -12.45
C ILE A 76 2.06 -1.07 -13.13
N VAL A 77 1.75 -2.16 -13.84
CA VAL A 77 0.50 -2.32 -14.60
C VAL A 77 -0.24 -3.58 -14.16
N SER A 78 -1.45 -3.76 -14.66
CA SER A 78 -2.18 -5.02 -14.53
C SER A 78 -1.37 -6.19 -15.10
N PRO A 79 -1.41 -7.37 -14.45
CA PRO A 79 -0.68 -8.53 -14.94
C PRO A 79 -1.21 -8.96 -16.31
N PRO A 80 -0.34 -9.24 -17.29
CA PRO A 80 -0.77 -9.75 -18.59
C PRO A 80 -1.33 -11.16 -18.42
N SER A 81 -2.24 -11.57 -19.32
CA SER A 81 -2.96 -12.85 -19.20
C SER A 81 -2.07 -14.10 -19.13
N ARG A 82 -0.82 -14.02 -19.60
CA ARG A 82 0.14 -15.14 -19.68
C ARG A 82 1.51 -14.83 -19.06
N PHE A 83 1.58 -14.15 -17.93
CA PHE A 83 2.85 -14.03 -17.20
C PHE A 83 3.22 -15.34 -16.49
N THR A 84 4.52 -15.65 -16.46
CA THR A 84 5.05 -16.87 -15.82
C THR A 84 5.61 -16.61 -14.44
N ASP A 85 6.18 -15.42 -14.23
CA ASP A 85 6.87 -15.02 -13.00
C ASP A 85 6.50 -13.58 -12.64
N GLY A 86 6.25 -13.33 -11.35
CA GLY A 86 5.97 -11.98 -10.85
C GLY A 86 5.21 -11.97 -9.55
N LEU A 87 5.11 -10.78 -8.97
CA LEU A 87 4.35 -10.48 -7.78
C LEU A 87 3.15 -9.61 -8.15
N VAL A 88 1.96 -9.91 -7.62
CA VAL A 88 0.74 -9.15 -7.90
C VAL A 88 0.18 -8.59 -6.60
N ILE A 89 0.07 -7.27 -6.53
CA ILE A 89 -0.61 -6.52 -5.47
C ILE A 89 -2.12 -6.68 -5.71
N ALA A 90 -2.83 -7.43 -4.87
CA ALA A 90 -4.23 -7.79 -5.04
C ALA A 90 -5.11 -7.27 -3.89
N PHE A 91 -6.43 -7.32 -4.08
CA PHE A 91 -7.40 -7.01 -3.03
C PHE A 91 -7.78 -8.27 -2.25
N THR A 92 -7.88 -9.41 -2.94
CA THR A 92 -8.28 -10.70 -2.38
C THR A 92 -7.47 -11.82 -3.04
N PRO A 93 -7.25 -12.98 -2.38
CA PRO A 93 -6.43 -14.03 -2.95
C PRO A 93 -7.14 -14.75 -4.12
N ARG A 94 -8.40 -14.40 -4.38
CA ARG A 94 -9.21 -14.91 -5.50
C ARG A 94 -9.10 -14.08 -6.77
N ASP A 95 -8.52 -12.87 -6.71
CA ASP A 95 -8.42 -11.97 -7.87
C ASP A 95 -7.59 -12.56 -9.01
N LEU A 96 -6.66 -13.44 -8.66
CA LEU A 96 -5.79 -14.09 -9.63
C LEU A 96 -5.47 -15.53 -9.20
N PRO A 97 -5.69 -16.53 -10.08
CA PRO A 97 -5.21 -17.87 -9.82
C PRO A 97 -3.67 -17.86 -9.83
N GLY A 98 -3.06 -18.08 -8.66
CA GLY A 98 -1.62 -18.06 -8.44
C GLY A 98 -1.14 -19.27 -7.62
N ASN A 99 0.17 -19.43 -7.51
CA ASN A 99 0.78 -20.59 -6.83
C ASN A 99 0.94 -20.36 -5.31
N GLY A 100 0.72 -19.13 -4.83
CA GLY A 100 0.74 -18.77 -3.41
C GLY A 100 0.22 -17.35 -3.18
N TRP A 101 -0.23 -17.06 -1.96
CA TRP A 101 -0.67 -15.75 -1.54
C TRP A 101 -0.25 -15.48 -0.09
N ALA A 102 -0.08 -14.21 0.26
CA ALA A 102 0.22 -13.77 1.61
C ALA A 102 -0.39 -12.39 1.89
N GLU A 103 -0.72 -12.12 3.15
CA GLU A 103 -1.17 -10.82 3.62
C GLU A 103 0.03 -10.01 4.14
N LEU A 104 0.07 -8.71 3.86
CA LEU A 104 1.05 -7.81 4.48
C LEU A 104 0.57 -7.45 5.89
N GLU A 105 1.15 -8.07 6.92
CA GLU A 105 0.85 -7.80 8.33
C GLU A 105 1.10 -6.34 8.75
N GLY A 106 0.33 -5.88 9.74
CA GLY A 106 0.69 -4.72 10.57
C GLY A 106 0.22 -3.36 10.06
N GLN A 107 -0.76 -3.34 9.15
CA GLN A 107 -1.21 -2.13 8.49
C GLN A 107 -2.74 -2.04 8.54
N ALA A 108 -3.29 -0.85 8.79
CA ALA A 108 -4.73 -0.64 9.00
C ALA A 108 -5.61 -0.99 7.78
N GLU A 109 -4.99 -1.26 6.64
CA GLU A 109 -5.65 -1.57 5.37
C GLU A 109 -5.02 -2.85 4.81
N GLN A 110 -5.82 -3.91 4.70
CA GLN A 110 -5.37 -5.23 4.26
C GLN A 110 -4.93 -5.17 2.80
N LEU A 111 -3.65 -5.43 2.55
CA LEU A 111 -3.09 -5.50 1.21
C LEU A 111 -2.57 -6.91 0.99
N MET A 112 -3.07 -7.57 -0.06
CA MET A 112 -2.71 -8.94 -0.37
C MET A 112 -1.69 -9.03 -1.48
N LEU A 113 -0.80 -10.00 -1.38
CA LEU A 113 0.20 -10.29 -2.39
C LEU A 113 -0.02 -11.70 -2.94
N ILE A 114 -0.12 -11.81 -4.26
CA ILE A 114 -0.22 -13.07 -4.97
C ILE A 114 1.09 -13.28 -5.74
N CYS A 115 1.76 -14.40 -5.49
CA CYS A 115 2.98 -14.74 -6.20
C CYS A 115 2.68 -15.67 -7.38
N ARG A 116 3.52 -15.59 -8.41
CA ARG A 116 3.55 -16.59 -9.49
C ARG A 116 4.99 -16.92 -9.89
N GLY A 117 5.21 -18.18 -10.24
CA GLY A 117 6.51 -18.66 -10.70
C GLY A 117 7.56 -18.64 -9.59
N LYS A 118 8.79 -18.24 -9.92
CA LYS A 118 9.95 -18.32 -9.02
C LYS A 118 9.85 -17.39 -7.81
N VAL A 119 9.07 -16.30 -7.89
CA VAL A 119 8.79 -15.41 -6.74
C VAL A 119 8.16 -16.18 -5.59
N CYS A 120 7.36 -17.21 -5.87
CA CYS A 120 6.71 -18.00 -4.84
C CYS A 120 7.67 -18.84 -4.00
N ALA A 121 8.92 -19.06 -4.44
CA ALA A 121 9.89 -19.82 -3.66
C ALA A 121 10.29 -19.11 -2.36
N ASP A 122 9.97 -17.82 -2.22
CA ASP A 122 10.16 -17.10 -0.96
C ASP A 122 9.28 -17.71 0.16
N PRO A 123 9.85 -18.08 1.32
CA PRO A 123 9.11 -18.63 2.44
C PRO A 123 7.92 -17.78 2.90
N PHE A 124 7.94 -16.47 2.65
CA PHE A 124 6.84 -15.55 2.94
C PHE A 124 5.50 -16.05 2.38
N PHE A 125 5.48 -16.50 1.12
CA PHE A 125 4.26 -16.95 0.42
C PHE A 125 3.80 -18.36 0.81
N HIS A 126 4.65 -19.12 1.48
CA HIS A 126 4.35 -20.46 1.98
C HIS A 126 4.08 -20.51 3.47
N SER A 127 4.32 -19.40 4.18
CA SER A 127 4.20 -19.36 5.64
C SER A 127 2.75 -19.45 6.12
N GLY A 128 1.77 -19.25 5.24
CA GLY A 128 0.34 -19.34 5.56
C GLY A 128 -0.03 -18.55 6.81
N ARG A 129 0.76 -17.53 7.16
CA ARG A 129 0.48 -16.72 8.33
C ARG A 129 -0.66 -15.78 7.94
N PRO A 130 -1.79 -15.84 8.65
CA PRO A 130 -2.79 -14.79 8.56
C PRO A 130 -2.15 -13.44 8.91
#